data_AF-A0A1W9PPS2-F1
#
_entry.id   AF-A0A1W9PPS2-F1
#
_cell.length_a   1.000
_cell.length_b   1.000
_cell.length_c   1.000
_cell.angle_alpha   90.00
_cell.angle_beta   90.00
_cell.angle_gamma   90.00
#
_symmetry.space_group_name_H-M   'P 1'
#
loop_
_entity.id
_entity.type
_entity.pdbx_description
1 polymer ?
#
loop_
_entity_poly.entity_id
_entity_poly.type
_entity_poly.pdbx_seq_one_letter_code
_entity_poly.pdbx_strand_id
1 'polypeptide(L)'
;MKRAGFTMIELIFVIVILGILAAVAIPKLAATRDDAKDAKDCSNIATCVTDLAAEYTATGTATAANSVACADAATYITAAAQSVTVSGAPSMCSDLDTVTTFGGSRVSF
;
A
#
# COMPACT_ATOMS: atom_id res chain seq x y z
N MET A 1 34.91 37.20 -26.93
CA MET A 1 34.03 36.12 -26.47
C MET A 1 32.91 36.74 -25.64
N LYS A 2 31.67 36.80 -26.12
CA LYS A 2 30.56 37.41 -25.36
C LYS A 2 29.98 36.37 -24.41
N ARG A 3 30.20 36.56 -23.11
CA ARG A 3 29.45 35.84 -22.07
C ARG A 3 28.07 36.46 -22.01
N ALA A 4 27.05 35.75 -22.50
CA ALA A 4 25.67 36.10 -22.21
C ALA A 4 25.43 35.73 -20.74
N GLY A 5 25.31 36.75 -19.88
CA GLY A 5 24.93 36.58 -18.49
C GLY A 5 23.41 36.44 -18.40
N PHE A 6 22.96 35.41 -17.67
CA PHE A 6 21.56 35.30 -17.23
C PHE A 6 21.24 36.50 -16.34
N THR A 7 20.15 37.20 -16.63
CA THR A 7 19.79 38.40 -15.88
C THR A 7 19.24 38.02 -14.51
N MET A 8 19.48 38.87 -13.49
CA MET A 8 18.90 38.68 -12.15
C MET A 8 17.36 38.56 -12.19
N ILE A 9 16.72 39.25 -13.12
CA ILE A 9 15.26 39.26 -13.26
C ILE A 9 14.72 37.95 -13.83
N GLU A 10 15.44 37.29 -14.73
CA GLU A 10 15.07 35.95 -15.23
C GLU A 10 15.11 34.92 -14.09
N LEU A 11 16.08 35.01 -13.18
CA LEU A 11 16.18 34.10 -12.04
C LEU A 11 15.05 34.32 -11.04
N ILE A 12 14.68 35.58 -10.78
CA ILE A 12 13.57 35.93 -9.89
C ILE A 12 12.24 35.43 -10.46
N PHE A 13 11.98 35.59 -11.76
CA PHE A 13 10.73 35.13 -12.37
C PHE A 13 10.58 33.60 -12.29
N VAL A 14 11.69 32.86 -12.46
CA VAL A 14 11.70 31.40 -12.37
C VAL A 14 11.34 30.92 -10.97
N ILE A 15 11.92 31.49 -9.92
CA ILE A 15 11.61 31.06 -8.53
C ILE A 15 10.18 31.43 -8.13
N VAL A 16 9.62 32.51 -8.66
CA VAL A 16 8.21 32.90 -8.42
C VAL A 16 7.27 31.88 -9.04
N ILE A 17 7.49 31.49 -10.29
CA ILE A 17 6.66 30.48 -10.95
C ILE A 17 6.81 29.12 -10.27
N LEU A 18 8.04 28.70 -9.96
CA LEU A 18 8.29 27.45 -9.23
C LEU A 18 7.65 27.48 -7.83
N GLY A 19 7.63 28.64 -7.17
CA GLY A 19 6.96 28.83 -5.88
C GLY A 19 5.44 28.60 -5.97
N ILE A 20 4.78 29.16 -6.98
CA ILE A 20 3.34 28.98 -7.20
C ILE A 20 3.01 27.52 -7.55
N LEU A 21 3.78 26.92 -8.45
CA LEU A 21 3.60 25.52 -8.83
C LEU A 21 3.82 24.58 -7.65
N ALA A 22 4.86 24.82 -6.84
CA ALA A 22 5.15 24.02 -5.66
C ALA A 22 4.06 24.13 -4.59
N ALA A 23 3.52 25.33 -4.36
CA ALA A 23 2.46 25.57 -3.38
C ALA A 23 1.20 24.73 -3.66
N VAL A 24 0.84 24.53 -4.93
CA VAL A 24 -0.31 23.70 -5.32
C VAL A 24 0.06 22.21 -5.45
N ALA A 25 1.27 21.91 -5.95
CA ALA A 25 1.69 20.53 -6.19
C ALA A 25 1.98 19.75 -4.92
N ILE A 26 2.62 20.36 -3.91
CA ILE A 26 3.00 19.67 -2.66
C ILE A 26 1.80 19.05 -1.91
N PRO A 27 0.72 19.79 -1.59
CA PRO A 27 -0.40 19.20 -0.85
C PRO A 27 -1.10 18.09 -1.65
N LYS A 28 -1.22 18.26 -2.98
CA LYS A 28 -1.80 17.25 -3.85
C LYS A 28 -0.95 15.98 -3.92
N LEU A 29 0.36 16.12 -4.06
CA LEU A 29 1.29 15.00 -4.09
C LEU A 29 1.37 14.27 -2.76
N ALA A 30 1.21 14.98 -1.63
CA ALA A 30 1.15 14.35 -0.32
C ALA A 30 -0.08 13.43 -0.20
N ALA A 31 -1.28 13.97 -0.48
CA ALA A 31 -2.51 13.19 -0.44
C ALA A 31 -2.46 11.97 -1.38
N THR A 32 -2.07 12.16 -2.65
CA THR A 32 -1.98 11.03 -3.60
C THR A 32 -0.92 9.99 -3.21
N ARG A 33 0.15 10.37 -2.52
CA ARG A 33 1.15 9.40 -2.03
C ARG A 33 0.62 8.55 -0.90
N ASP A 34 -0.18 9.13 0.00
CA ASP A 34 -0.77 8.38 1.09
C ASP A 34 -1.91 7.49 0.58
N ASP A 35 -2.77 7.99 -0.31
CA ASP A 35 -3.77 7.16 -1.02
C ASP A 35 -3.12 5.99 -1.78
N ALA A 36 -1.95 6.23 -2.40
CA ALA A 36 -1.22 5.18 -3.12
C ALA A 36 -0.60 4.13 -2.18
N LYS A 37 -0.20 4.50 -0.96
CA LYS A 37 0.26 3.53 0.04
C LYS A 37 -0.90 2.69 0.53
N ASP A 38 -2.03 3.32 0.86
CA ASP A 38 -3.22 2.62 1.32
C ASP A 38 -3.70 1.64 0.24
N ALA A 39 -3.74 2.06 -1.03
CA ALA A 39 -4.09 1.17 -2.14
C ALA A 39 -3.08 0.01 -2.32
N LYS A 40 -1.78 0.26 -2.12
CA LYS A 40 -0.75 -0.79 -2.16
C LYS A 40 -0.96 -1.79 -1.03
N ASP A 41 -1.21 -1.32 0.19
CA ASP A 41 -1.45 -2.16 1.36
C ASP A 41 -2.70 -3.02 1.14
N CYS A 42 -3.79 -2.44 0.65
CA CYS A 42 -5.00 -3.18 0.30
C CYS A 42 -4.73 -4.30 -0.73
N SER A 43 -3.96 -4.01 -1.78
CA SER A 43 -3.58 -5.01 -2.79
C SER A 43 -2.70 -6.11 -2.21
N ASN A 44 -1.77 -5.75 -1.32
CA ASN A 44 -0.90 -6.69 -0.63
C ASN A 44 -1.69 -7.59 0.31
N ILE A 45 -2.68 -7.06 1.04
CA ILE A 45 -3.56 -7.85 1.91
C ILE A 45 -4.35 -8.87 1.08
N ALA A 46 -5.00 -8.44 -0.01
CA ALA A 46 -5.75 -9.35 -0.88
C ALA A 46 -4.88 -10.48 -1.43
N THR A 47 -3.70 -10.12 -1.94
CA THR A 47 -2.73 -11.08 -2.49
C THR A 47 -2.23 -12.04 -1.42
N CYS A 48 -1.95 -11.53 -0.21
CA CYS A 48 -1.55 -12.35 0.92
C CYS A 48 -2.63 -13.37 1.30
N VAL A 49 -3.90 -12.97 1.41
CA VAL A 49 -5.00 -13.90 1.75
C VAL A 49 -5.13 -15.01 0.71
N THR A 50 -4.97 -14.69 -0.58
CA THR A 50 -5.00 -15.71 -1.64
C THR A 50 -3.79 -16.65 -1.59
N ASP A 51 -2.60 -16.12 -1.33
CA ASP A 51 -1.37 -16.92 -1.18
C ASP A 51 -1.48 -17.86 0.02
N LEU A 52 -2.04 -17.37 1.11
CA LEU A 52 -2.20 -18.11 2.35
C LEU A 52 -3.27 -19.21 2.24
N ALA A 53 -4.33 -18.96 1.47
CA ALA A 53 -5.30 -20.00 1.09
C ALA A 53 -4.67 -21.08 0.18
N ALA A 54 -3.78 -20.68 -0.74
CA ALA A 54 -3.04 -21.62 -1.58
C ALA A 54 -2.05 -22.45 -0.75
N GLU A 55 -1.33 -21.84 0.19
CA GLU A 55 -0.41 -22.53 1.10
C GLU A 55 -1.16 -23.54 1.98
N TYR A 56 -2.32 -23.15 2.53
CA TYR A 56 -3.16 -24.06 3.29
C TYR A 56 -3.61 -25.27 2.45
N THR A 57 -3.94 -25.05 1.18
CA THR A 57 -4.31 -26.15 0.27
C THR A 57 -3.14 -27.11 0.01
N ALA A 58 -1.91 -26.59 -0.02
CA ALA A 58 -0.71 -27.39 -0.29
C ALA A 58 -0.17 -28.11 0.96
N THR A 59 -0.24 -27.48 2.13
CA THR A 59 0.46 -27.94 3.34
C THR A 59 -0.47 -28.29 4.51
N GLY A 60 -1.75 -27.92 4.42
CA GLY A 60 -2.70 -28.02 5.54
C GLY A 60 -2.49 -26.95 6.61
N THR A 61 -1.57 -26.01 6.40
CA THR A 61 -1.29 -24.91 7.32
C THR A 61 -1.17 -23.59 6.58
N ALA A 62 -1.71 -22.53 7.18
CA ALA A 62 -1.55 -21.16 6.72
C ALA A 62 -0.47 -20.47 7.57
N THR A 63 0.70 -20.20 7.01
CA THR A 63 1.75 -19.41 7.66
C THR A 63 2.11 -18.18 6.81
N ALA A 64 1.89 -16.97 7.34
CA ALA A 64 2.17 -15.72 6.63
C ALA A 64 3.67 -15.50 6.27
N ALA A 65 4.54 -16.45 6.58
CA ALA A 65 5.98 -16.27 6.62
C ALA A 65 6.67 -16.28 5.24
N ASN A 66 6.00 -16.70 4.16
CA ASN A 66 6.71 -17.01 2.90
C ASN A 66 6.29 -16.22 1.66
N SER A 67 5.31 -15.30 1.74
CA SER A 67 4.98 -14.41 0.63
C SER A 67 5.36 -12.96 0.94
N VAL A 68 5.98 -12.30 -0.04
CA VAL A 68 6.42 -10.89 0.07
C VAL A 68 5.22 -9.96 0.33
N ALA A 69 4.05 -10.29 -0.23
CA ALA A 69 2.81 -9.58 0.01
C ALA A 69 2.34 -9.68 1.47
N CYS A 70 2.45 -10.86 2.10
CA CYS A 70 2.15 -11.03 3.51
C CYS A 70 3.16 -10.33 4.43
N ALA A 71 4.42 -10.24 4.03
CA ALA A 71 5.44 -9.50 4.79
C ALA A 71 5.18 -7.99 4.80
N ASP A 72 4.83 -7.42 3.63
CA ASP A 72 4.44 -6.01 3.51
C ASP A 72 3.11 -5.71 4.24
N ALA A 73 2.20 -6.67 4.31
CA ALA A 73 0.88 -6.54 4.97
C ALA A 73 0.86 -7.05 6.43
N ALA A 74 2.01 -7.38 7.03
CA ALA A 74 2.09 -8.07 8.32
C ALA A 74 1.44 -7.31 9.49
N THR A 75 1.31 -5.98 9.38
CA THR A 75 0.61 -5.15 10.38
C THR A 75 -0.89 -5.45 10.44
N TYR A 76 -1.48 -5.83 9.30
CA TYR A 76 -2.91 -6.04 9.15
C TYR A 76 -3.29 -7.52 9.22
N ILE A 77 -2.32 -8.43 9.10
CA ILE A 77 -2.57 -9.87 8.93
C ILE A 77 -1.95 -10.66 10.06
N THR A 78 -2.79 -11.42 10.74
CA THR A 78 -2.36 -12.44 11.69
C THR A 78 -2.73 -13.82 11.13
N ALA A 79 -1.72 -14.61 10.78
CA ALA A 79 -1.91 -15.99 10.35
C ALA A 79 -1.67 -16.96 11.51
N ALA A 80 -2.62 -17.86 11.71
CA ALA A 80 -2.50 -19.06 12.52
C ALA A 80 -2.73 -20.28 11.64
N ALA A 81 -2.32 -21.46 12.10
CA ALA A 81 -2.28 -22.70 11.31
C ALA A 81 -3.56 -22.99 10.50
N GLN A 82 -4.74 -22.61 11.00
CA GLN A 82 -6.04 -22.85 10.36
C GLN A 82 -6.88 -21.57 10.23
N SER A 83 -6.32 -20.39 10.45
CA SER A 83 -7.11 -19.16 10.39
C SER A 83 -6.26 -17.96 10.06
N VAL A 84 -6.75 -17.12 9.16
CA VAL A 84 -6.16 -15.82 8.82
C VAL A 84 -7.11 -14.77 9.33
N THR A 85 -6.59 -13.82 10.10
CA THR A 85 -7.34 -12.64 10.49
C THR A 85 -6.70 -11.45 9.82
N VAL A 86 -7.45 -10.77 8.98
CA VAL A 86 -7.13 -9.42 8.54
C VAL A 86 -7.87 -8.49 9.50
N SER A 87 -7.17 -7.54 10.12
CA SER A 87 -7.83 -6.53 10.97
C SER A 87 -7.12 -5.19 10.90
N GLY A 88 -7.92 -4.13 10.92
CA GLY A 88 -7.40 -2.76 10.88
C GLY A 88 -6.87 -2.35 9.51
N ALA A 89 -7.38 -2.95 8.43
CA ALA A 89 -7.05 -2.57 7.07
C ALA A 89 -7.35 -1.07 6.81
N PRO A 90 -6.64 -0.42 5.87
CA PRO A 90 -6.88 0.98 5.52
C PRO A 90 -8.36 1.24 5.20
N SER A 91 -8.86 2.45 5.48
CA SER A 91 -10.29 2.80 5.29
C SER A 91 -10.80 2.62 3.86
N MET A 92 -9.89 2.53 2.88
CA MET A 92 -10.21 2.30 1.47
C MET A 92 -10.52 0.83 1.15
N CYS A 93 -10.13 -0.08 2.03
CA CYS A 93 -10.37 -1.53 1.94
C CYS A 93 -10.76 -2.11 3.30
N SER A 94 -11.56 -1.38 4.09
CA SER A 94 -12.12 -1.90 5.34
C SER A 94 -12.95 -3.17 5.11
N ASP A 95 -13.45 -3.38 3.89
CA ASP A 95 -14.16 -4.60 3.50
C ASP A 95 -13.28 -5.86 3.51
N LEU A 96 -11.95 -5.71 3.55
CA LEU A 96 -11.01 -6.83 3.72
C LEU A 96 -10.84 -7.27 5.18
N ASP A 97 -11.35 -6.51 6.16
CA ASP A 97 -11.32 -6.91 7.57
C ASP A 97 -12.20 -8.16 7.74
N THR A 98 -11.56 -9.30 7.97
CA THR A 98 -12.20 -10.62 7.90
C THR A 98 -11.35 -11.68 8.58
N VAL A 99 -12.04 -12.65 9.18
CA VAL A 99 -11.43 -13.87 9.71
C VAL A 99 -11.74 -15.03 8.76
N THR A 100 -10.76 -15.47 7.98
CA THR A 100 -10.85 -16.64 7.12
C THR A 100 -10.40 -17.88 7.89
N THR A 101 -11.32 -18.77 8.24
CA THR A 101 -10.98 -20.05 8.89
C THR A 101 -10.88 -21.16 7.84
N PHE A 102 -9.73 -21.81 7.80
CA PHE A 102 -9.44 -22.97 6.97
C PHE A 102 -9.63 -24.24 7.80
N GLY A 103 -10.87 -24.69 7.96
CA GLY A 103 -11.17 -25.91 8.71
C GLY A 103 -12.63 -26.02 9.10
N GLY A 104 -13.35 -26.95 8.46
CA GLY A 104 -14.76 -27.23 8.75
C GLY A 104 -15.72 -26.48 7.84
N SER A 105 -16.21 -27.20 6.82
CA SER A 105 -17.29 -26.83 5.89
C SER A 105 -17.45 -25.34 5.61
N ARG A 106 -16.82 -24.92 4.51
CA ARG A 106 -16.94 -23.63 3.80
C ARG A 106 -15.91 -22.58 4.23
N VAL A 107 -14.91 -22.41 3.36
CA VAL A 107 -14.17 -21.15 3.23
C VAL A 107 -15.22 -20.06 2.99
N SER A 108 -15.53 -19.30 4.03
CA SER A 108 -16.44 -18.17 3.94
C SER A 108 -15.58 -16.96 3.64
N PHE A 109 -15.59 -16.56 2.37
CA PHE A 109 -15.11 -15.26 1.93
C PHE A 109 -16.13 -14.19 2.31
#